data_AF-K3XXP7-F1
#
_entry.id   AF-K3XXP7-F1
#
_cell.length_a   1.000
_cell.length_b   1.000
_cell.length_c   1.000
_cell.angle_alpha   90.00
_cell.angle_beta   90.00
_cell.angle_gamma   90.00
#
_symmetry.space_group_name_H-M   'P 1'
#
loop_
_entity.id
_entity.type
_entity.pdbx_description
1 polymer ?
#
loop_
_entity_poly.entity_id
_entity_poly.type
_entity_poly.pdbx_seq_one_letter_code
_entity_poly.pdbx_strand_id
1 'polypeptide(L)'
;MFLCLAVTVGFRDTEMIGNAYGLSVILVMFATTCLMFLVITTVWNRNVLLAGLFTLGFGSIELTYLSACLAKVPHGGWLPLLLSLVTLLTMSTWHYGTKKKEEYELQNKVCLDRFLSLSSGMGLVRVPGVGFIYSSAVNGVPPMFAHFVTNFPAFHRVLIFVSIQTLTVPKVSPDERFLVGRVGPPANRLFRCVVRYGYKEGRWDHFNFENQLLMKVVEFLQLQPQEDAAEPPSDSGELSVIPASPRTHHQLADAGTASSASYSGGSSCEIDAGVMSRRVRFEEPWSGGEEGDAAAERNGEVKTLMEERESGVSYMIGHTCVEAHESSPAVKKFAINVVYGFLRRNSRRPAAELGVPHTSLIEVGMTYRV
;
A
#
# COMPACT_ATOMS: atom_id res chain seq x y z
N MET A 1 4.83 -16.90 27.46
CA MET A 1 5.18 -17.75 28.62
C MET A 1 6.27 -17.13 29.49
N PHE A 2 7.42 -16.70 28.96
CA PHE A 2 8.50 -16.10 29.77
C PHE A 2 8.08 -14.90 30.64
N LEU A 3 7.29 -13.96 30.10
CA LEU A 3 6.80 -12.82 30.88
C LEU A 3 5.88 -13.25 32.04
N CYS A 4 5.02 -14.24 31.83
CA CYS A 4 4.15 -14.77 32.88
C CYS A 4 4.98 -15.39 34.01
N LEU A 5 6.00 -16.18 33.67
CA LEU A 5 6.92 -16.75 34.65
C LEU A 5 7.69 -15.67 35.42
N ALA A 6 8.16 -14.63 34.74
CA ALA A 6 8.85 -13.51 35.38
C ALA A 6 7.95 -12.77 36.37
N VAL A 7 6.67 -12.56 36.04
CA VAL A 7 5.69 -11.94 36.95
C VAL A 7 5.41 -12.83 38.16
N THR A 8 5.21 -14.13 37.96
CA THR A 8 4.97 -15.08 39.07
C THR A 8 6.18 -15.17 40.01
N VAL A 9 7.40 -15.24 39.47
CA VAL A 9 8.64 -15.25 40.25
C VAL A 9 8.91 -13.91 40.93
N GLY A 10 8.49 -12.80 40.34
CA GLY A 10 8.67 -11.45 40.86
C GLY A 10 7.77 -11.12 42.04
N PHE A 11 6.50 -11.52 42.00
CA PHE A 11 5.57 -11.24 43.10
C PHE A 11 5.69 -12.21 44.26
N ARG A 12 5.93 -13.50 44.01
CA ARG A 12 6.04 -14.61 44.98
C ARG A 12 4.82 -14.83 45.91
N ASP A 13 4.00 -13.81 46.14
CA ASP A 13 2.83 -13.79 47.00
C ASP A 13 1.53 -13.66 46.19
N THR A 14 0.54 -14.49 46.53
CA THR A 14 -0.78 -14.51 45.89
C THR A 14 -1.56 -13.21 46.14
N GLU A 15 -1.41 -12.58 47.31
CA GLU A 15 -2.12 -11.34 47.66
C GLU A 15 -1.69 -10.15 46.77
N MET A 16 -0.39 -10.02 46.51
CA MET A 16 0.16 -8.96 45.66
C MET A 16 -0.33 -9.10 44.20
N ILE A 17 -0.39 -10.35 43.72
CA ILE A 17 -0.93 -10.68 42.39
C ILE A 17 -2.43 -10.36 42.33
N GLY A 18 -3.18 -10.70 43.39
CA GLY A 18 -4.60 -10.39 43.50
C GLY A 18 -4.89 -8.89 43.45
N ASN A 19 -4.09 -8.08 44.17
CA ASN A 19 -4.19 -6.62 44.14
C ASN A 19 -3.90 -6.03 42.76
N ALA A 20 -2.86 -6.54 42.07
CA ALA A 20 -2.52 -6.10 40.71
C ALA A 20 -3.61 -6.42 39.68
N TYR A 21 -4.18 -7.63 39.77
CA TYR A 21 -5.28 -8.05 38.90
C TYR A 21 -6.54 -7.21 39.18
N GLY A 22 -6.91 -7.03 40.45
CA GLY A 22 -8.06 -6.22 40.85
C GLY A 22 -8.00 -4.79 40.30
N LEU A 23 -6.83 -4.13 40.41
CA LEU A 23 -6.61 -2.79 39.85
C LEU A 23 -6.76 -2.75 38.33
N SER A 24 -6.23 -3.75 37.63
CA SER A 24 -6.30 -3.83 36.16
C SER A 24 -7.74 -4.02 35.67
N VAL A 25 -8.51 -4.90 36.35
CA VAL A 25 -9.90 -5.19 36.00
C VAL A 25 -10.81 -4.00 36.25
N ILE A 26 -10.70 -3.32 37.39
CA ILE A 26 -11.54 -2.14 37.65
C ILE A 26 -11.22 -1.00 36.67
N LEU A 27 -9.95 -0.82 36.29
CA LEU A 27 -9.57 0.22 35.34
C LEU A 27 -10.19 -0.02 33.95
N VAL A 28 -10.19 -1.28 33.47
CA VAL A 28 -10.86 -1.60 32.20
C VAL A 28 -12.38 -1.50 32.30
N MET A 29 -12.99 -1.91 33.43
CA MET A 29 -14.43 -1.76 33.65
C MET A 29 -14.83 -0.27 33.62
N PHE A 30 -14.11 0.59 34.34
CA PHE A 30 -14.32 2.03 34.32
C PHE A 30 -14.17 2.62 32.92
N ALA A 31 -13.12 2.22 32.18
CA ALA A 31 -12.92 2.65 30.80
C ALA A 31 -14.07 2.21 29.88
N THR A 32 -14.61 0.99 30.06
CA THR A 32 -15.77 0.52 29.30
C THR A 32 -17.05 1.27 29.65
N THR A 33 -17.25 1.67 30.91
CA THR A 33 -18.38 2.52 31.32
C THR A 33 -18.30 3.91 30.67
N CYS A 34 -17.10 4.50 30.60
CA CYS A 34 -16.87 5.73 29.84
C CYS A 34 -17.09 5.55 28.33
N LEU A 35 -16.67 4.40 27.77
CA LEU A 35 -16.92 4.10 26.35
C LEU A 35 -18.42 3.92 26.07
N MET A 36 -19.15 3.31 27.01
CA MET A 36 -20.60 3.11 26.91
C MET A 36 -21.36 4.44 26.88
N PHE A 37 -20.89 5.46 27.62
CA PHE A 37 -21.41 6.83 27.49
C PHE A 37 -21.30 7.34 26.04
N LEU A 38 -20.14 7.16 25.40
CA LEU A 38 -19.95 7.54 24.00
C LEU A 38 -20.87 6.72 23.09
N VAL A 39 -21.01 5.41 23.29
CA VAL A 39 -21.91 4.57 22.48
C VAL A 39 -23.38 5.01 22.57
N ILE A 40 -23.89 5.27 23.78
CA ILE A 40 -25.29 5.70 23.97
C ILE A 40 -25.54 7.06 23.29
N THR A 41 -24.56 7.96 23.31
CA THR A 41 -24.68 9.30 22.73
C THR A 41 -24.47 9.31 21.22
N THR A 42 -23.44 8.63 20.69
CA THR A 42 -23.08 8.69 19.26
C THR A 42 -23.73 7.60 18.40
N VAL A 43 -23.95 6.40 18.93
CA VAL A 43 -24.50 5.27 18.16
C VAL A 43 -26.01 5.16 18.35
N TRP A 44 -26.50 5.24 19.59
CA TRP A 44 -27.94 5.16 19.87
C TRP A 44 -28.68 6.51 19.80
N ASN A 45 -27.95 7.61 19.66
CA ASN A 45 -28.49 8.96 19.50
C ASN A 45 -29.54 9.33 20.57
N ARG A 46 -29.32 8.90 21.82
CA ARG A 46 -30.20 9.18 22.96
C ARG A 46 -29.74 10.43 23.71
N ASN A 47 -30.67 11.02 24.48
CA ASN A 47 -30.41 12.22 25.26
C ASN A 47 -29.15 12.08 26.14
N VAL A 48 -28.26 13.06 26.05
CA VAL A 48 -26.99 13.11 26.81
C VAL A 48 -27.24 13.00 28.32
N LEU A 49 -28.36 13.53 28.82
CA LEU A 49 -28.75 13.40 30.22
C LEU A 49 -29.00 11.95 30.65
N LEU A 50 -29.62 11.13 29.79
CA LEU A 50 -29.88 9.73 30.10
C LEU A 50 -28.57 8.92 30.11
N ALA A 51 -27.68 9.19 29.14
CA ALA A 51 -26.35 8.59 29.09
C ALA A 51 -25.51 9.01 30.31
N GLY A 52 -25.58 10.28 30.69
CA GLY A 52 -24.90 10.82 31.86
C GLY A 52 -25.40 10.20 33.16
N LEU A 53 -26.71 10.02 33.31
CA LEU A 53 -27.30 9.38 34.50
C LEU A 53 -26.87 7.92 34.64
N PHE A 54 -26.89 7.16 33.55
CA PHE A 54 -26.39 5.77 33.53
C PHE A 54 -24.91 5.71 33.95
N THR A 55 -24.08 6.55 33.32
CA THR A 55 -22.64 6.60 33.56
C THR A 55 -22.31 7.06 34.97
N LEU A 56 -23.09 8.00 35.52
CA LEU A 56 -22.93 8.45 36.90
C LEU A 56 -23.32 7.35 37.90
N GLY A 57 -24.40 6.62 37.65
CA GLY A 57 -24.83 5.50 38.49
C GLY A 57 -23.77 4.40 38.57
N PHE A 58 -23.44 3.79 37.43
CA PHE A 58 -22.47 2.69 37.38
C PHE A 58 -21.02 3.17 37.62
N GLY A 59 -20.65 4.30 37.02
CA GLY A 59 -19.31 4.86 37.14
C GLY A 59 -18.98 5.34 38.55
N SER A 60 -19.96 5.78 39.37
CA SER A 60 -19.69 6.14 40.77
C SER A 60 -19.34 4.93 41.64
N ILE A 61 -20.01 3.79 41.43
CA ILE A 61 -19.72 2.53 42.12
C ILE A 61 -18.31 2.06 41.74
N GLU A 62 -18.02 2.07 40.44
CA GLU A 62 -16.70 1.70 39.92
C GLU A 62 -15.60 2.66 40.39
N LEU A 63 -15.86 3.96 40.44
CA LEU A 63 -14.91 4.97 40.91
C LEU A 63 -14.62 4.80 42.41
N THR A 64 -15.63 4.45 43.20
CA THR A 64 -15.46 4.14 44.64
C THR A 64 -14.58 2.90 44.82
N TYR A 65 -14.83 1.85 44.04
CA TYR A 65 -14.01 0.65 44.07
C TYR A 65 -12.58 0.90 43.55
N LEU A 66 -12.43 1.70 42.48
CA LEU A 66 -11.14 2.14 41.95
C LEU A 66 -10.35 2.93 43.00
N SER A 67 -11.01 3.82 43.74
CA SER A 67 -10.39 4.56 44.86
C SER A 67 -9.84 3.61 45.93
N ALA A 68 -10.60 2.57 46.30
CA ALA A 68 -10.14 1.55 47.24
C ALA A 68 -8.97 0.72 46.70
N CYS A 69 -8.96 0.41 45.40
CA CYS A 69 -7.86 -0.29 44.74
C CYS A 69 -6.60 0.59 44.60
N LEU A 70 -6.76 1.91 44.39
CA LEU A 70 -5.65 2.86 44.31
C LEU A 70 -4.88 2.96 45.64
N ALA A 71 -5.58 2.87 46.77
CA ALA A 71 -4.93 2.83 48.09
C ALA A 71 -4.01 1.60 48.27
N LYS A 72 -4.27 0.50 47.55
CA LYS A 72 -3.47 -0.74 47.59
C LYS A 72 -2.35 -0.78 46.54
N VAL A 73 -2.14 0.29 45.77
CA VAL A 73 -1.07 0.38 44.76
C VAL A 73 0.34 0.09 45.34
N PRO A 74 0.72 0.61 46.52
CA PRO A 74 2.03 0.29 47.12
C PRO A 74 2.18 -1.21 47.43
N HIS A 75 1.08 -1.90 47.71
CA HIS A 75 1.01 -3.32 48.05
C HIS A 75 0.71 -4.20 46.83
N GLY A 76 1.30 -3.88 45.67
CA GLY A 76 1.32 -4.75 44.49
C GLY A 76 0.67 -4.18 43.23
N GLY A 77 -0.18 -3.14 43.34
CA GLY A 77 -0.81 -2.48 42.18
C GLY A 77 0.14 -1.63 41.32
N TRP A 78 1.38 -1.39 41.76
CA TRP A 78 2.36 -0.59 41.03
C TRP A 78 2.85 -1.26 39.72
N LEU A 79 2.91 -2.59 39.66
CA LEU A 79 3.41 -3.31 38.48
C LEU A 79 2.56 -3.09 37.22
N PRO A 80 1.22 -3.30 37.22
CA PRO A 80 0.41 -3.06 36.02
C PRO A 80 0.44 -1.59 35.57
N LEU A 81 0.55 -0.65 36.51
CA LEU A 81 0.73 0.77 36.19
C LEU A 81 2.07 1.04 35.51
N LEU A 82 3.17 0.46 36.03
CA LEU A 82 4.49 0.59 35.43
C LEU A 82 4.54 -0.04 34.03
N LEU A 83 3.97 -1.24 33.87
CA LEU A 83 3.91 -1.92 32.59
C LEU A 83 3.07 -1.13 31.56
N SER A 84 1.94 -0.59 31.99
CA SER A 84 1.10 0.29 31.17
C SER A 84 1.87 1.55 30.77
N LEU A 85 2.58 2.18 31.69
CA LEU A 85 3.39 3.37 31.41
C LEU A 85 4.49 3.08 30.38
N VAL A 86 5.23 1.98 30.54
CA VAL A 86 6.32 1.60 29.61
C VAL A 86 5.77 1.31 28.20
N THR A 87 4.67 0.56 28.11
CA THR A 87 4.06 0.24 26.81
C THR A 87 3.45 1.49 26.16
N LEU A 88 2.81 2.37 26.93
CA LEU A 88 2.28 3.65 26.46
C LEU A 88 3.39 4.58 25.96
N LEU A 89 4.49 4.73 26.69
CA LEU A 89 5.63 5.54 26.26
C LEU A 89 6.24 5.01 24.95
N THR A 90 6.35 3.67 24.84
CA THR A 90 6.85 3.01 23.63
C THR A 90 5.94 3.27 22.43
N MET A 91 4.64 3.07 22.60
CA MET A 91 3.63 3.28 21.54
C MET A 91 3.49 4.75 21.16
N SER A 92 3.48 5.65 22.14
CA SER A 92 3.43 7.10 21.92
C SER A 92 4.65 7.58 21.15
N THR A 93 5.84 7.09 21.49
CA THR A 93 7.08 7.42 20.77
C THR A 93 7.06 6.87 19.33
N TRP A 94 6.58 5.64 19.14
CA TRP A 94 6.40 5.06 17.80
C TRP A 94 5.43 5.87 16.95
N HIS A 95 4.26 6.18 17.51
CA HIS A 95 3.22 6.96 16.83
C HIS A 95 3.72 8.35 16.46
N TYR A 96 4.38 9.04 17.40
CA TYR A 96 4.97 10.36 17.18
C TYR A 96 6.01 10.34 16.06
N GLY A 97 6.96 9.40 16.08
CA GLY A 97 7.99 9.29 15.05
C GLY A 97 7.42 8.94 13.67
N THR A 98 6.45 8.03 13.63
CA THR A 98 5.76 7.63 12.37
C THR A 98 4.98 8.80 11.77
N LYS A 99 4.21 9.53 12.60
CA LYS A 99 3.47 10.72 12.16
C LYS A 99 4.40 11.81 11.62
N LYS A 100 5.55 12.03 12.27
CA LYS A 100 6.54 13.01 11.81
C LYS A 100 7.21 12.61 10.50
N LYS A 101 7.46 11.33 10.30
CA LYS A 101 7.93 10.79 9.00
C LYS A 101 6.91 11.07 7.89
N GLU A 102 5.65 10.75 8.14
CA GLU A 102 4.57 10.93 7.16
C GLU A 102 4.36 12.41 6.81
N GLU A 103 4.30 13.28 7.81
CA GLU A 103 4.17 14.73 7.62
C GLU A 103 5.28 15.30 6.72
N TYR A 104 6.52 14.83 6.91
CA TYR A 104 7.65 15.23 6.08
C TYR A 104 7.53 14.72 4.64
N GLU A 105 7.17 13.45 4.45
CA GLU A 105 6.95 12.87 3.12
C GLU A 105 5.83 13.62 2.37
N LEU A 106 4.85 14.17 3.09
CA LEU A 106 3.80 15.02 2.52
C LEU A 106 4.28 16.43 2.17
N GLN A 107 5.06 17.07 3.05
CA GLN A 107 5.54 18.45 2.86
C GLN A 107 6.61 18.56 1.77
N ASN A 108 7.49 17.56 1.66
CA ASN A 108 8.60 17.56 0.70
C ASN A 108 8.27 16.79 -0.59
N LYS A 109 6.99 16.67 -0.94
CA LYS A 109 6.60 16.18 -2.25
C LYS A 109 7.14 17.12 -3.32
N VAL A 110 7.84 16.55 -4.30
CA VAL A 110 8.30 17.32 -5.44
C VAL A 110 7.21 17.30 -6.50
N CYS A 111 6.78 18.48 -6.96
CA CYS A 111 5.86 18.59 -8.08
C CYS A 111 6.48 17.94 -9.31
N LEU A 112 5.70 17.10 -9.99
CA LEU A 112 6.17 16.36 -11.15
C LEU A 112 6.65 17.31 -12.25
N ASP A 113 5.93 18.39 -12.53
CA ASP A 113 6.30 19.32 -13.61
C ASP A 113 7.64 19.99 -13.35
N ARG A 114 7.92 20.31 -12.08
CA ARG A 114 9.23 20.82 -11.67
C ARG A 114 10.31 19.75 -11.85
N PHE A 115 10.03 18.50 -11.52
CA PHE A 115 10.96 17.40 -11.75
C PHE A 115 11.22 17.15 -13.24
N LEU A 116 10.18 17.17 -14.07
CA LEU A 116 10.26 16.95 -15.52
C LEU A 116 10.97 18.08 -16.24
N SER A 117 10.70 19.33 -15.89
CA SER A 117 11.43 20.49 -16.42
C SER A 117 12.91 20.46 -16.05
N LEU A 118 13.25 20.07 -14.81
CA LEU A 118 14.64 19.80 -14.43
C LEU A 118 15.21 18.62 -15.24
N SER A 119 14.45 17.55 -15.46
CA SER A 119 14.91 16.39 -16.21
C SER A 119 15.30 16.72 -17.65
N SER A 120 14.54 17.58 -18.34
CA SER A 120 14.87 18.00 -19.70
C SER A 120 16.13 18.86 -19.77
N GLY A 121 16.47 19.58 -18.69
CA GLY A 121 17.67 20.41 -18.60
C GLY A 121 18.92 19.71 -18.03
N MET A 122 18.75 18.66 -17.22
CA MET A 122 19.85 18.04 -16.45
C MET A 122 20.57 16.88 -17.16
N GLY A 123 20.21 16.53 -18.41
CA GLY A 123 20.90 15.48 -19.16
C GLY A 123 20.84 14.09 -18.52
N LEU A 124 19.67 13.70 -17.99
CA LEU A 124 19.53 12.42 -17.30
C LEU A 124 19.70 11.26 -18.27
N VAL A 125 20.51 10.29 -17.85
CA VAL A 125 20.75 9.05 -18.60
C VAL A 125 19.61 8.08 -18.32
N ARG A 126 18.91 7.65 -19.38
CA ARG A 126 17.89 6.60 -19.27
C ARG A 126 18.51 5.22 -19.50
N VAL A 127 18.54 4.40 -18.46
CA VAL A 127 19.02 3.02 -18.48
C VAL A 127 17.87 2.12 -18.96
N PRO A 128 18.12 1.11 -19.82
CA PRO A 128 17.08 0.15 -20.19
C PRO A 128 16.54 -0.59 -18.96
N GLY A 129 15.24 -0.81 -18.90
CA GLY A 129 14.57 -1.52 -17.81
C GLY A 129 13.29 -0.86 -17.32
N VAL A 130 12.60 -1.56 -16.41
CA VAL A 130 11.42 -1.07 -15.68
C VAL A 130 11.78 -0.81 -14.22
N GLY A 131 11.60 0.41 -13.76
CA GLY A 131 11.79 0.78 -12.35
C GLY A 131 10.45 0.94 -11.61
N PHE A 132 10.22 0.11 -10.60
CA PHE A 132 9.10 0.27 -9.67
C PHE A 132 9.53 1.13 -8.47
N ILE A 133 8.87 2.27 -8.27
CA ILE A 133 9.17 3.15 -7.13
C ILE A 133 8.02 3.07 -6.14
N TYR A 134 8.26 2.43 -4.99
CA TYR A 134 7.26 2.32 -3.93
C TYR A 134 7.22 3.58 -3.09
N SER A 135 6.02 4.15 -2.93
CA SER A 135 5.81 5.36 -2.14
C SER A 135 4.45 5.38 -1.44
N SER A 136 4.41 6.02 -0.27
CA SER A 136 3.18 6.38 0.44
C SER A 136 2.45 7.55 -0.24
N ALA A 137 3.17 8.37 -1.02
CA ALA A 137 2.63 9.54 -1.70
C ALA A 137 1.78 9.14 -2.92
N VAL A 138 0.49 9.46 -2.85
CA VAL A 138 -0.48 9.25 -3.96
C VAL A 138 -0.26 10.24 -5.10
N ASN A 139 0.15 11.47 -4.77
CA ASN A 139 0.42 12.56 -5.71
C ASN A 139 1.84 13.10 -5.58
N GLY A 140 2.38 13.58 -6.70
CA GLY A 140 3.75 14.07 -6.83
C GLY A 140 4.80 12.96 -6.99
N VAL A 141 6.06 13.40 -7.02
CA VAL A 141 7.24 12.52 -7.03
C VAL A 141 7.72 12.35 -5.59
N PRO A 142 8.00 11.11 -5.14
CA PRO A 142 8.52 10.88 -3.80
C PRO A 142 9.85 11.59 -3.58
N PRO A 143 10.08 12.26 -2.42
CA PRO A 143 11.32 13.01 -2.16
C PRO A 143 12.59 12.14 -2.27
N MET A 144 12.48 10.88 -1.88
CA MET A 144 13.52 9.85 -2.05
C MET A 144 13.98 9.68 -3.50
N PHE A 145 13.07 9.75 -4.47
CA PHE A 145 13.40 9.61 -5.89
C PHE A 145 14.07 10.88 -6.41
N ALA A 146 13.55 12.04 -6.05
CA ALA A 146 14.18 13.32 -6.39
C ALA A 146 15.62 13.38 -5.86
N HIS A 147 15.84 13.02 -4.60
CA HIS A 147 17.17 12.97 -3.99
C HIS A 147 18.10 11.95 -4.65
N PHE A 148 17.59 10.79 -5.05
CA PHE A 148 18.37 9.81 -5.79
C PHE A 148 18.84 10.37 -7.13
N VAL A 149 17.92 10.95 -7.90
CA VAL A 149 18.20 11.48 -9.23
C VAL A 149 19.16 12.67 -9.20
N THR A 150 19.12 13.50 -8.15
CA THR A 150 20.08 14.60 -7.98
C THR A 150 21.50 14.13 -7.70
N ASN A 151 21.67 12.96 -7.06
CA ASN A 151 23.00 12.39 -6.78
C ASN A 151 23.48 11.46 -7.92
N PHE A 152 22.54 10.73 -8.53
CA PHE A 152 22.76 9.83 -9.64
C PHE A 152 21.81 10.22 -10.76
N PRO A 153 22.28 10.97 -11.79
CA PRO A 153 21.43 11.44 -12.89
C PRO A 153 21.12 10.30 -13.88
N ALA A 154 20.64 9.16 -13.37
CA ALA A 154 20.28 7.98 -14.14
C ALA A 154 19.02 7.31 -13.56
N PHE A 155 18.08 6.96 -14.43
CA PHE A 155 16.91 6.16 -14.05
C PHE A 155 16.42 5.28 -15.21
N HIS A 156 15.48 4.38 -14.94
CA HIS A 156 14.96 3.41 -15.91
C HIS A 156 14.11 4.04 -17.02
N ARG A 157 14.18 3.54 -18.25
CA ARG A 157 13.40 4.05 -19.39
C ARG A 157 11.90 4.07 -19.14
N VAL A 158 11.38 3.06 -18.43
CA VAL A 158 10.00 3.00 -17.95
C VAL A 158 10.00 3.06 -16.43
N LEU A 159 9.23 3.98 -15.88
CA LEU A 159 9.14 4.20 -14.44
C LEU A 159 7.68 4.14 -13.99
N ILE A 160 7.43 3.31 -12.98
CA ILE A 160 6.10 3.08 -12.42
C ILE A 160 6.12 3.45 -10.94
N PHE A 161 5.45 4.55 -10.58
CA PHE A 161 5.25 4.94 -9.19
C PHE A 161 4.12 4.12 -8.58
N VAL A 162 4.46 3.24 -7.64
CA VAL A 162 3.52 2.34 -6.98
C VAL A 162 3.15 2.87 -5.60
N SER A 163 1.88 3.20 -5.40
CA SER A 163 1.34 3.56 -4.09
C SER A 163 0.38 2.49 -3.60
N ILE A 164 0.68 1.91 -2.45
CA ILE A 164 -0.22 0.95 -1.79
C ILE A 164 -1.09 1.70 -0.78
N GLN A 165 -2.41 1.55 -0.92
CA GLN A 165 -3.40 2.12 0.00
C GLN A 165 -4.19 1.01 0.66
N THR A 166 -4.26 1.02 1.99
CA THR A 166 -5.14 0.12 2.75
C THR A 166 -6.43 0.86 3.08
N LEU A 167 -7.56 0.31 2.63
CA LEU A 167 -8.90 0.86 2.84
C LEU A 167 -9.57 0.21 4.05
N THR A 168 -10.55 0.91 4.64
CA THR A 168 -11.36 0.45 5.79
C THR A 168 -12.44 -0.57 5.41
N VAL A 169 -12.36 -1.16 4.23
CA VAL A 169 -13.24 -2.22 3.74
C VAL A 169 -12.56 -3.58 3.83
N PRO A 170 -13.27 -4.69 4.08
CA PRO A 170 -12.66 -6.00 4.28
C PRO A 170 -11.94 -6.50 3.02
N LYS A 171 -12.55 -6.30 1.85
CA LYS A 171 -12.05 -6.72 0.55
C LYS A 171 -12.42 -5.66 -0.49
N VAL A 172 -11.51 -5.35 -1.40
CA VAL A 172 -11.74 -4.41 -2.50
C VAL A 172 -12.14 -5.21 -3.74
N SER A 173 -13.04 -4.66 -4.56
CA SER A 173 -13.38 -5.28 -5.84
C SER A 173 -12.13 -5.33 -6.74
N PRO A 174 -11.97 -6.36 -7.59
CA PRO A 174 -10.81 -6.45 -8.46
C PRO A 174 -10.73 -5.29 -9.47
N ASP A 175 -11.87 -4.67 -9.77
CA ASP A 175 -12.02 -3.54 -10.70
C ASP A 175 -11.49 -2.22 -10.13
N GLU A 176 -11.66 -1.99 -8.82
CA GLU A 176 -11.19 -0.77 -8.14
C GLU A 176 -9.83 -0.95 -7.47
N ARG A 177 -9.25 -2.15 -7.58
CA ARG A 177 -7.99 -2.52 -6.92
C ARG A 177 -6.79 -1.81 -7.54
N PHE A 178 -6.75 -1.69 -8.86
CA PHE A 178 -5.65 -1.10 -9.58
C PHE A 178 -6.13 0.15 -10.30
N LEU A 179 -5.57 1.29 -9.93
CA LEU A 179 -5.83 2.55 -10.57
C LEU A 179 -4.54 3.01 -11.25
N VAL A 180 -4.59 3.20 -12.56
CA VAL A 180 -3.41 3.56 -13.35
C VAL A 180 -3.65 4.92 -13.98
N GLY A 181 -2.61 5.75 -13.98
CA GLY A 181 -2.58 7.03 -14.67
C GLY A 181 -1.22 7.28 -15.29
N ARG A 182 -1.21 8.07 -16.37
CA ARG A 182 0.01 8.58 -16.98
C ARG A 182 0.48 9.84 -16.25
N VAL A 183 1.79 10.02 -16.18
CA VAL A 183 2.43 11.05 -15.37
C VAL A 183 3.30 11.94 -16.28
N GLY A 184 2.77 13.08 -16.70
CA GLY A 184 3.44 13.97 -17.65
C GLY A 184 3.33 13.51 -19.11
N PRO A 185 4.16 14.08 -20.03
CA PRO A 185 4.06 13.80 -21.46
C PRO A 185 4.33 12.32 -21.82
N PRO A 186 3.69 11.79 -22.88
CA PRO A 186 3.84 10.38 -23.30
C PRO A 186 5.30 9.99 -23.58
N ALA A 187 6.09 10.93 -24.09
CA ALA A 187 7.52 10.76 -24.36
C ALA A 187 8.33 10.31 -23.11
N ASN A 188 7.87 10.66 -21.91
CA ASN A 188 8.61 10.37 -20.69
C ASN A 188 8.36 8.98 -20.11
N ARG A 189 7.32 8.25 -20.55
CA ARG A 189 7.02 6.86 -20.12
C ARG A 189 6.98 6.68 -18.59
N LEU A 190 6.35 7.64 -17.93
CA LEU A 190 6.14 7.65 -16.49
C LEU A 190 4.69 7.28 -16.21
N PHE A 191 4.50 6.31 -15.33
CA PHE A 191 3.18 5.83 -14.93
C PHE A 191 3.03 5.92 -13.42
N ARG A 192 1.81 6.15 -12.97
CA ARG A 192 1.41 6.03 -11.57
C ARG A 192 0.41 4.90 -11.46
N CYS A 193 0.63 4.04 -10.48
CA CYS A 193 -0.29 2.97 -10.13
C CYS A 193 -0.60 3.05 -8.64
N VAL A 194 -1.87 3.23 -8.31
CA VAL A 194 -2.38 3.12 -6.94
C VAL A 194 -3.03 1.75 -6.80
N VAL A 195 -2.54 0.97 -5.84
CA VAL A 195 -3.07 -0.35 -5.51
C VAL A 195 -3.80 -0.29 -4.18
N ARG A 196 -5.10 -0.58 -4.21
CA ARG A 196 -5.98 -0.54 -3.05
C ARG A 196 -6.20 -1.94 -2.49
N TYR A 197 -6.03 -2.08 -1.19
CA TYR A 197 -6.24 -3.34 -0.47
C TYR A 197 -7.25 -3.18 0.65
N GLY A 198 -8.05 -4.22 0.87
CA GLY A 198 -8.92 -4.34 2.03
C GLY A 198 -8.18 -4.85 3.26
N TYR A 199 -8.66 -4.55 4.46
CA TYR A 199 -7.99 -4.93 5.70
C TYR A 199 -7.96 -6.45 5.98
N LYS A 200 -8.77 -7.26 5.28
CA LYS A 200 -8.74 -8.74 5.36
C LYS A 200 -8.00 -9.39 4.19
N GLU A 201 -7.47 -8.62 3.24
CA GLU A 201 -6.79 -9.20 2.08
C GLU A 201 -5.38 -9.68 2.44
N GLY A 202 -5.06 -10.91 2.04
CA GLY A 202 -3.80 -11.57 2.34
C GLY A 202 -2.59 -11.01 1.58
N ARG A 203 -1.39 -11.33 2.09
CA ARG A 203 -0.10 -10.90 1.55
C ARG A 203 0.13 -11.34 0.10
N TRP A 204 0.95 -10.55 -0.58
CA TRP A 204 1.18 -10.58 -2.02
C TRP A 204 2.15 -11.68 -2.43
N ASP A 205 1.81 -12.43 -3.47
CA ASP A 205 2.80 -13.17 -4.24
C ASP A 205 3.53 -12.18 -5.16
N HIS A 206 4.77 -11.84 -4.81
CA HIS A 206 5.53 -10.76 -5.43
C HIS A 206 5.64 -10.89 -6.97
N PHE A 207 5.99 -12.09 -7.46
CA PHE A 207 6.08 -12.38 -8.88
C PHE A 207 4.74 -12.23 -9.62
N ASN A 208 3.62 -12.55 -8.96
CA ASN A 208 2.30 -12.33 -9.53
C ASN A 208 1.90 -10.85 -9.50
N PHE A 209 2.31 -10.13 -8.46
CA PHE A 209 1.96 -8.72 -8.27
C PHE A 209 2.57 -7.83 -9.36
N GLU A 210 3.85 -7.99 -9.69
CA GLU A 210 4.48 -7.21 -10.76
C GLU A 210 3.85 -7.44 -12.11
N ASN A 211 3.61 -8.72 -12.45
CA ASN A 211 2.99 -9.07 -13.71
C ASN A 211 1.56 -8.53 -13.79
N GLN A 212 0.79 -8.60 -12.69
CA GLN A 212 -0.53 -8.00 -12.62
C GLN A 212 -0.47 -6.48 -12.81
N LEU A 213 0.49 -5.81 -12.17
CA LEU A 213 0.66 -4.37 -12.27
C LEU A 213 1.04 -3.95 -13.70
N LEU A 214 2.00 -4.66 -14.31
CA LEU A 214 2.45 -4.40 -15.66
C LEU A 214 1.34 -4.65 -16.68
N MET A 215 0.59 -5.76 -16.55
CA MET A 215 -0.56 -6.05 -17.39
C MET A 215 -1.64 -4.99 -17.26
N LYS A 216 -1.86 -4.43 -16.06
CA LYS A 216 -2.79 -3.32 -15.86
C LYS A 216 -2.31 -2.02 -16.53
N VAL A 217 -1.00 -1.76 -16.57
CA VAL A 217 -0.44 -0.65 -17.36
C VAL A 217 -0.60 -0.90 -18.87
N VAL A 218 -0.44 -2.14 -19.33
CA VAL A 218 -0.69 -2.50 -20.74
C VAL A 218 -2.16 -2.29 -21.11
N GLU A 219 -3.08 -2.73 -20.26
CA GLU A 219 -4.52 -2.53 -20.42
C GLU A 219 -4.86 -1.03 -20.45
N PHE A 220 -4.25 -0.22 -19.58
CA PHE A 220 -4.37 1.25 -19.60
C PHE A 220 -3.99 1.84 -20.97
N LEU A 221 -2.83 1.44 -21.50
CA LEU A 221 -2.31 1.93 -22.77
C LEU A 221 -3.21 1.56 -23.96
N GLN A 222 -3.86 0.39 -23.89
CA GLN A 222 -4.80 -0.07 -24.92
C GLN A 222 -6.13 0.69 -24.86
N LEU A 223 -6.60 1.03 -23.65
CA LEU A 223 -7.91 1.61 -23.42
C LEU A 223 -7.99 3.14 -23.56
N GLN A 224 -6.88 3.89 -23.54
CA GLN A 224 -6.93 5.35 -23.69
C GLN A 224 -7.58 5.76 -25.02
N PRO A 225 -8.74 6.45 -24.99
CA PRO A 225 -9.18 7.29 -26.10
C PRO A 225 -8.31 8.55 -26.11
N GLN A 226 -8.01 9.05 -27.29
CA GLN A 226 -7.26 10.27 -27.52
C GLN A 226 -7.99 11.47 -26.87
N GLU A 227 -7.51 11.94 -25.70
CA GLU A 227 -7.82 13.31 -25.26
C GLU A 227 -6.94 14.26 -26.09
N ASP A 228 -7.50 14.70 -27.21
CA ASP A 228 -6.92 15.75 -28.03
C ASP A 228 -6.83 17.08 -27.25
N ALA A 229 -5.61 17.59 -27.16
CA ALA A 229 -5.24 19.01 -27.24
C ALA A 229 -6.27 20.06 -26.78
N ALA A 230 -6.41 20.26 -25.46
CA ALA A 230 -6.62 21.59 -24.86
C ALA A 230 -6.43 21.51 -23.33
N GLU A 231 -5.71 22.49 -22.80
CA GLU A 231 -5.40 22.74 -21.37
C GLU A 231 -4.19 21.96 -20.80
N PRO A 232 -3.19 22.65 -20.21
CA PRO A 232 -2.18 21.97 -19.39
C PRO A 232 -2.90 21.31 -18.21
N PRO A 233 -2.58 20.04 -17.86
CA PRO A 233 -3.25 19.36 -16.77
C PRO A 233 -3.04 20.19 -15.50
N SER A 234 -4.11 20.77 -15.00
CA SER A 234 -4.16 21.16 -13.59
C SER A 234 -3.87 19.91 -12.77
N ASP A 235 -3.18 20.07 -11.64
CA ASP A 235 -2.63 19.04 -10.72
C ASP A 235 -3.63 17.96 -10.22
N SER A 236 -4.85 17.91 -10.76
CA SER A 236 -5.76 16.77 -10.71
C SER A 236 -5.25 15.63 -11.58
N GLY A 237 -4.36 14.81 -11.02
CA GLY A 237 -3.99 13.51 -11.57
C GLY A 237 -5.20 12.59 -11.72
N GLU A 238 -5.90 12.71 -12.85
CA GLU A 238 -7.06 11.91 -13.16
C GLU A 238 -6.63 10.45 -13.33
N LEU A 239 -6.94 9.66 -12.30
CA LEU A 239 -6.54 8.28 -12.20
C LEU A 239 -7.65 7.44 -12.82
N SER A 240 -7.38 6.76 -13.92
CA SER A 240 -8.38 5.90 -14.53
C SER A 240 -8.56 4.62 -13.70
N VAL A 241 -9.82 4.27 -13.44
CA VAL A 241 -10.18 2.98 -12.85
C VAL A 241 -10.18 1.97 -13.99
N ILE A 242 -9.33 0.94 -13.92
CA ILE A 242 -9.30 -0.11 -14.95
C ILE A 242 -10.08 -1.32 -14.41
N PRO A 243 -11.30 -1.58 -14.93
CA PRO A 243 -12.07 -2.73 -14.49
C PRO A 243 -11.28 -4.03 -14.70
N ALA A 244 -11.51 -5.03 -13.86
CA ALA A 244 -10.95 -6.36 -14.09
C ALA A 244 -11.65 -6.95 -15.31
N SER A 245 -10.88 -7.53 -16.24
CA SER A 245 -11.46 -8.18 -17.41
C SER A 245 -12.50 -9.22 -16.95
N PRO A 246 -13.68 -9.29 -17.60
CA PRO A 246 -14.69 -10.27 -17.24
C PRO A 246 -14.12 -11.66 -17.48
N ARG A 247 -13.99 -12.45 -16.41
CA ARG A 247 -13.70 -13.88 -16.51
C ARG A 247 -14.84 -14.52 -17.29
N THR A 248 -14.55 -15.04 -18.47
CA THR A 248 -15.48 -15.81 -19.28
C THR A 248 -15.90 -17.05 -18.47
N HIS A 249 -17.07 -16.97 -17.81
CA HIS A 249 -17.73 -18.14 -17.26
C HIS A 249 -18.19 -18.98 -18.45
N HIS A 250 -17.43 -20.03 -18.79
CA HIS A 250 -17.98 -21.13 -19.57
C HIS A 250 -19.04 -21.82 -18.69
N GLN A 251 -20.28 -21.37 -18.84
CA GLN A 251 -21.45 -21.98 -18.24
C GLN A 251 -21.80 -23.19 -19.12
N LEU A 252 -21.35 -24.38 -18.70
CA LEU A 252 -21.90 -25.63 -19.21
C LEU A 252 -23.37 -25.69 -18.76
N ALA A 253 -24.28 -25.46 -19.70
CA ALA A 253 -25.68 -25.79 -19.54
C ALA A 253 -25.84 -27.29 -19.81
N ASP A 254 -26.24 -28.00 -18.77
CA ASP A 254 -26.69 -29.38 -18.80
C ASP A 254 -28.15 -29.42 -19.27
N ALA A 255 -28.43 -30.22 -20.30
CA ALA A 255 -29.78 -30.58 -20.72
C ALA A 255 -29.76 -31.94 -21.42
N GLY A 256 -29.82 -33.00 -20.61
CA GLY A 256 -30.82 -34.05 -20.70
C GLY A 256 -31.08 -34.74 -22.06
N THR A 257 -30.56 -35.96 -22.16
CA THR A 257 -31.31 -37.18 -22.52
C THR A 257 -32.08 -37.23 -23.86
N ALA A 258 -31.52 -37.93 -24.84
CA ALA A 258 -32.25 -38.93 -25.64
C ALA A 258 -31.30 -39.85 -26.42
N SER A 259 -31.63 -41.13 -26.40
CA SER A 259 -30.88 -42.27 -26.92
C SER A 259 -30.87 -42.39 -28.45
N SER A 260 -29.78 -42.99 -28.96
CA SER A 260 -29.70 -44.00 -30.04
C SER A 260 -30.35 -43.76 -31.42
N ALA A 261 -29.50 -43.67 -32.46
CA ALA A 261 -29.63 -44.29 -33.79
C ALA A 261 -28.38 -43.88 -34.63
N SER A 262 -27.38 -44.72 -34.95
CA SER A 262 -27.32 -45.87 -35.88
C SER A 262 -26.97 -45.49 -37.34
N TYR A 263 -25.92 -46.16 -37.88
CA TYR A 263 -25.52 -46.31 -39.31
C TYR A 263 -24.98 -45.06 -40.05
N SER A 264 -24.00 -45.08 -40.97
CA SER A 264 -23.07 -46.08 -41.52
C SER A 264 -22.24 -45.44 -42.66
N GLY A 265 -21.03 -45.96 -42.90
CA GLY A 265 -20.28 -45.87 -44.18
C GLY A 265 -19.50 -44.56 -44.39
N GLY A 266 -18.25 -44.52 -44.84
CA GLY A 266 -17.43 -45.49 -45.56
C GLY A 266 -16.74 -44.77 -46.74
N SER A 267 -15.51 -45.18 -47.07
CA SER A 267 -14.69 -44.83 -48.27
C SER A 267 -13.76 -43.60 -48.12
N SER A 268 -12.44 -43.78 -47.90
CA SER A 268 -11.31 -44.06 -48.85
C SER A 268 -10.61 -42.76 -49.30
N CYS A 269 -9.36 -42.45 -48.88
CA CYS A 269 -8.05 -42.78 -49.51
C CYS A 269 -7.96 -42.24 -50.96
N GLU A 270 -6.98 -41.47 -51.46
CA GLU A 270 -5.50 -41.46 -51.41
C GLU A 270 -4.95 -40.10 -52.00
N ILE A 271 -3.87 -39.47 -51.51
CA ILE A 271 -2.42 -39.50 -51.87
C ILE A 271 -1.92 -38.37 -52.83
N ASP A 272 -0.84 -37.71 -52.37
CA ASP A 272 0.28 -36.95 -52.99
C ASP A 272 0.09 -35.89 -54.09
N ALA A 273 0.71 -34.71 -53.87
CA ALA A 273 2.06 -34.39 -54.36
C ALA A 273 2.36 -32.86 -54.37
N GLY A 274 3.50 -32.47 -53.78
CA GLY A 274 4.47 -31.54 -54.37
C GLY A 274 4.15 -30.05 -54.65
N VAL A 275 4.79 -29.17 -53.86
CA VAL A 275 5.52 -27.94 -54.25
C VAL A 275 4.74 -26.78 -54.92
N MET A 276 4.61 -25.61 -54.25
CA MET A 276 5.36 -24.37 -54.55
C MET A 276 4.83 -23.16 -53.75
N SER A 277 5.76 -22.34 -53.27
CA SER A 277 5.55 -21.07 -52.57
C SER A 277 4.61 -20.09 -53.29
N ARG A 278 3.65 -19.51 -52.57
CA ARG A 278 2.96 -18.27 -52.97
C ARG A 278 2.96 -17.28 -51.80
N ARG A 279 3.94 -16.37 -51.81
CA ARG A 279 3.90 -15.12 -51.04
C ARG A 279 2.77 -14.27 -51.58
N VAL A 280 1.80 -13.94 -50.74
CA VAL A 280 0.74 -12.97 -51.05
C VAL A 280 1.10 -11.66 -50.36
N ARG A 281 1.48 -10.67 -51.17
CA ARG A 281 1.57 -9.27 -50.77
C ARG A 281 0.14 -8.72 -50.78
N PHE A 282 -0.39 -8.37 -49.62
CA PHE A 282 -1.65 -7.65 -49.53
C PHE A 282 -1.36 -6.15 -49.69
N GLU A 283 -1.94 -5.54 -50.73
CA GLU A 283 -2.16 -4.10 -50.78
C GLU A 283 -3.42 -3.78 -49.96
N GLU A 284 -3.29 -2.85 -49.02
CA GLU A 284 -4.40 -2.32 -48.23
C GLU A 284 -5.12 -1.20 -49.01
N PRO A 285 -6.44 -1.30 -49.25
CA PRO A 285 -7.21 -0.20 -49.80
C PRO A 285 -7.42 0.88 -48.74
N TRP A 286 -7.08 2.11 -49.09
CA TRP A 286 -7.22 3.29 -48.24
C TRP A 286 -8.67 3.58 -47.85
N SER A 287 -8.96 3.60 -46.54
CA SER A 287 -10.05 4.39 -45.93
C SER A 287 -9.90 4.45 -44.40
N GLY A 288 -9.59 5.63 -43.84
CA GLY A 288 -9.68 5.95 -42.41
C GLY A 288 -8.35 6.15 -41.67
N GLY A 289 -7.62 7.23 -42.00
CA GLY A 289 -6.23 7.48 -41.57
C GLY A 289 -6.02 8.17 -40.21
N GLU A 290 -6.83 7.90 -39.18
CA GLU A 290 -6.56 8.43 -37.82
C GLU A 290 -6.64 7.33 -36.74
N GLU A 291 -7.61 6.41 -36.81
CA GLU A 291 -7.71 5.28 -35.86
C GLU A 291 -6.59 4.23 -36.05
N GLY A 292 -6.15 4.03 -37.29
CA GLY A 292 -5.10 3.05 -37.62
C GLY A 292 -3.72 3.45 -37.08
N ASP A 293 -3.37 4.73 -37.21
CA ASP A 293 -2.08 5.26 -36.74
C ASP A 293 -2.03 5.32 -35.21
N ALA A 294 -3.12 5.73 -34.55
CA ALA A 294 -3.21 5.73 -33.09
C ALA A 294 -3.20 4.32 -32.47
N ALA A 295 -3.78 3.32 -33.16
CA ALA A 295 -3.69 1.92 -32.74
C ALA A 295 -2.28 1.35 -32.94
N ALA A 296 -1.60 1.70 -34.03
CA ALA A 296 -0.22 1.32 -34.28
C ALA A 296 0.76 1.93 -33.25
N GLU A 297 0.57 3.20 -32.88
CA GLU A 297 1.36 3.88 -31.86
C GLU A 297 1.18 3.24 -30.47
N ARG A 298 -0.06 2.96 -30.06
CA ARG A 298 -0.37 2.23 -28.81
C ARG A 298 0.28 0.86 -28.75
N ASN A 299 0.19 0.08 -29.84
CA ASN A 299 0.83 -1.23 -29.93
C ASN A 299 2.36 -1.13 -29.89
N GLY A 300 2.93 -0.07 -30.46
CA GLY A 300 4.34 0.27 -30.36
C GLY A 300 4.76 0.53 -28.91
N GLU A 301 4.02 1.36 -28.18
CA GLU A 301 4.30 1.65 -26.77
C GLU A 301 4.26 0.38 -25.91
N VAL A 302 3.23 -0.45 -26.07
CA VAL A 302 3.09 -1.73 -25.35
C VAL A 302 4.28 -2.66 -25.66
N LYS A 303 4.67 -2.76 -26.94
CA LYS A 303 5.83 -3.57 -27.34
C LYS A 303 7.11 -3.08 -26.67
N THR A 304 7.35 -1.76 -26.67
CA THR A 304 8.53 -1.22 -26.01
C THR A 304 8.52 -1.46 -24.50
N LEU A 305 7.37 -1.39 -23.84
CA LEU A 305 7.27 -1.68 -22.41
C LEU A 305 7.59 -3.15 -22.10
N MET A 306 7.20 -4.09 -22.98
CA MET A 306 7.59 -5.49 -22.86
C MET A 306 9.09 -5.71 -23.12
N GLU A 307 9.68 -5.05 -24.12
CA GLU A 307 11.12 -5.10 -24.39
C GLU A 307 11.94 -4.55 -23.21
N GLU A 308 11.51 -3.43 -22.63
CA GLU A 308 12.17 -2.85 -21.46
C GLU A 308 12.02 -3.76 -20.22
N ARG A 309 10.89 -4.46 -20.07
CA ARG A 309 10.72 -5.49 -19.02
C ARG A 309 11.73 -6.63 -19.18
N GLU A 310 11.98 -7.09 -20.40
CA GLU A 310 12.96 -8.15 -20.69
C GLU A 310 14.39 -7.72 -20.34
N SER A 311 14.70 -6.43 -20.45
CA SER A 311 16.02 -5.89 -20.08
C SER A 311 16.28 -5.85 -18.57
N GLY A 312 15.24 -5.93 -17.74
CA GLY A 312 15.35 -6.06 -16.29
C GLY A 312 14.35 -5.21 -15.50
N VAL A 313 14.11 -5.61 -14.25
CA VAL A 313 13.23 -4.91 -13.30
C VAL A 313 14.02 -4.52 -12.07
N SER A 314 13.87 -3.27 -11.64
CA SER A 314 14.44 -2.76 -10.39
C SER A 314 13.35 -2.16 -9.50
N TYR A 315 13.51 -2.31 -8.19
CA TYR A 315 12.59 -1.76 -7.21
C TYR A 315 13.31 -0.74 -6.36
N MET A 316 12.63 0.35 -6.09
CA MET A 316 13.16 1.44 -5.29
C MET A 316 12.24 1.72 -4.13
N ILE A 317 12.80 1.76 -2.93
CA ILE A 317 12.05 2.06 -1.71
C ILE A 317 12.78 3.06 -0.82
N GLY A 318 12.01 3.93 -0.19
CA GLY A 318 12.51 5.00 0.66
C GLY A 318 12.73 4.49 2.06
N HIS A 319 13.92 4.75 2.59
CA HIS A 319 14.26 4.47 3.97
C HIS A 319 14.52 5.76 4.74
N THR A 320 13.43 6.45 5.11
CA THR A 320 13.48 7.74 5.83
C THR A 320 13.87 7.57 7.29
N CYS A 321 15.06 8.02 7.68
CA CYS A 321 15.55 8.10 9.05
C CYS A 321 15.21 9.43 9.70
N VAL A 322 14.44 9.37 10.78
CA VAL A 322 14.08 10.54 11.58
C VAL A 322 15.09 10.65 12.73
N GLU A 323 15.80 11.76 12.77
CA GLU A 323 16.75 12.16 13.81
C GLU A 323 16.25 13.44 14.47
N ALA A 324 16.53 13.64 15.76
CA ALA A 324 16.23 14.92 16.41
C ALA A 324 17.27 15.99 16.05
N HIS A 325 16.83 17.23 15.85
CA HIS A 325 17.73 18.37 15.66
C HIS A 325 18.68 18.58 16.85
N GLU A 326 19.88 19.11 16.61
CA GLU A 326 20.89 19.34 17.65
C GLU A 326 20.45 20.35 18.71
N SER A 327 19.53 21.26 18.37
CA SER A 327 18.92 22.20 19.32
C SER A 327 17.71 21.64 20.08
N SER A 328 17.24 20.43 19.75
CA SER A 328 16.08 19.83 20.42
C SER A 328 16.41 19.45 21.88
N PRO A 329 15.41 19.52 22.79
CA PRO A 329 15.61 19.13 24.18
C PRO A 329 16.05 17.67 24.31
N ALA A 330 16.82 17.37 25.37
CA ALA A 330 17.39 16.04 25.60
C ALA A 330 16.32 14.93 25.60
N VAL A 331 15.12 15.22 26.12
CA VAL A 331 13.97 14.29 26.12
C VAL A 331 13.55 13.92 24.70
N LYS A 332 13.46 14.90 23.80
CA LYS A 332 13.10 14.67 22.38
C LYS A 332 14.19 13.89 21.66
N LYS A 333 15.47 14.20 21.92
CA LYS A 333 16.61 13.45 21.39
C LYS A 333 16.59 11.99 21.84
N PHE A 334 16.33 11.74 23.13
CA PHE A 334 16.23 10.38 23.65
C PHE A 334 15.06 9.62 23.02
N ALA A 335 13.87 10.22 22.95
CA ALA A 335 12.69 9.61 22.36
C ALA A 335 12.90 9.25 20.87
N ILE A 336 13.45 10.17 20.06
CA ILE A 336 13.61 9.96 18.62
C ILE A 336 14.84 9.09 18.31
N ASN A 337 16.02 9.47 18.78
CA ASN A 337 17.26 8.83 18.34
C ASN A 337 17.44 7.45 18.98
N VAL A 338 17.02 7.28 20.25
CA VAL A 338 17.20 6.03 20.99
C VAL A 338 15.96 5.15 20.86
N VAL A 339 14.82 5.60 21.37
CA VAL A 339 13.62 4.74 21.48
C VAL A 339 13.01 4.46 20.11
N TYR A 340 12.67 5.50 19.33
CA TYR A 340 12.13 5.32 17.98
C TYR A 340 13.15 4.66 17.04
N GLY A 341 14.42 5.08 17.08
CA GLY A 341 15.50 4.46 16.32
C GLY A 341 15.67 2.96 16.62
N PHE A 342 15.64 2.56 17.89
CA PHE A 342 15.71 1.16 18.30
C PHE A 342 14.49 0.36 17.84
N LEU A 343 13.28 0.87 18.10
CA LEU A 343 12.02 0.23 17.69
C LEU A 343 11.98 0.02 16.18
N ARG A 344 12.42 1.01 15.41
CA ARG A 344 12.45 0.95 13.95
C ARG A 344 13.45 -0.08 13.43
N ARG A 345 14.64 -0.18 14.04
CA ARG A 345 15.64 -1.19 13.66
C ARG A 345 15.19 -2.61 13.98
N ASN A 346 14.43 -2.78 15.07
CA ASN A 346 13.92 -4.09 15.49
C ASN A 346 12.59 -4.46 14.81
N SER A 347 11.90 -3.50 14.21
CA SER A 347 10.69 -3.72 13.42
C SER A 347 11.03 -4.22 12.02
N ARG A 348 10.12 -4.99 11.42
CA ARG A 348 10.28 -5.54 10.07
C ARG A 348 10.46 -4.40 9.06
N ARG A 349 11.44 -4.54 8.17
CA ARG A 349 11.71 -3.53 7.13
C ARG A 349 10.55 -3.46 6.14
N PRO A 350 10.17 -2.26 5.65
CA PRO A 350 9.13 -2.11 4.63
C PRO A 350 9.37 -2.97 3.38
N ALA A 351 10.61 -3.06 2.90
CA ALA A 351 10.95 -3.90 1.74
C ALA A 351 10.61 -5.38 1.94
N ALA A 352 10.82 -5.89 3.17
CA ALA A 352 10.51 -7.27 3.54
C ALA A 352 9.01 -7.49 3.75
N GLU A 353 8.22 -6.43 3.99
CA GLU A 353 6.76 -6.49 4.06
C GLU A 353 6.13 -6.58 2.67
N LEU A 354 6.69 -5.84 1.70
CA LEU A 354 6.26 -5.85 0.30
C LEU A 354 6.72 -7.10 -0.48
N GLY A 355 7.60 -7.91 0.09
CA GLY A 355 8.08 -9.16 -0.50
C GLY A 355 9.07 -8.99 -1.66
N VAL A 356 9.72 -7.82 -1.77
CA VAL A 356 10.60 -7.46 -2.89
C VAL A 356 11.91 -8.27 -2.86
N PRO A 357 12.39 -8.84 -3.98
CA PRO A 357 13.62 -9.59 -4.03
C PRO A 357 14.81 -8.68 -3.73
N HIS A 358 15.71 -9.15 -2.86
CA HIS A 358 16.88 -8.38 -2.44
C HIS A 358 17.89 -8.11 -3.56
N THR A 359 17.86 -8.90 -4.65
CA THR A 359 18.82 -8.81 -5.76
C THR A 359 18.65 -7.58 -6.64
N SER A 360 17.46 -6.98 -6.68
CA SER A 360 17.12 -5.85 -7.54
C SER A 360 16.51 -4.67 -6.76
N LEU A 361 16.64 -4.70 -5.44
CA LEU A 361 16.15 -3.67 -4.52
C LEU A 361 17.21 -2.56 -4.32
N ILE A 362 16.80 -1.32 -4.57
CA ILE A 362 17.54 -0.10 -4.26
C ILE A 362 16.85 0.59 -3.07
N GLU A 363 17.47 0.52 -1.90
CA GLU A 363 17.02 1.26 -0.72
C GLU A 363 17.68 2.64 -0.70
N VAL A 364 16.88 3.71 -0.79
CA VAL A 364 17.39 5.08 -0.69
C VAL A 364 17.19 5.63 0.70
N GLY A 365 18.30 5.78 1.42
CA GLY A 365 18.34 6.39 2.74
C GLY A 365 18.16 7.90 2.67
N MET A 366 17.18 8.42 3.41
CA MET A 366 16.98 9.87 3.60
C MET A 366 17.07 10.17 5.08
N THR A 367 17.96 11.06 5.51
CA THR A 367 18.01 11.51 6.91
C THR A 367 17.23 12.80 7.06
N TYR A 368 16.30 12.82 8.00
CA TYR A 368 15.46 13.96 8.32
C TYR A 368 15.68 14.37 9.77
N ARG A 369 15.92 15.66 10.00
CA ARG A 369 16.14 16.23 11.34
C ARG A 369 14.87 16.94 11.81
N VAL A 370 14.28 16.47 12.91
CA VAL A 370 13.01 16.93 13.53
C VAL A 370 13.22 17.74 14.80
#